data_AF-A0A0D2BJA1-F1
#
_entry.id   AF-A0A0D2BJA1-F1
#
_cell.length_a   1.000
_cell.length_b   1.000
_cell.length_c   1.000
_cell.angle_alpha   90.00
_cell.angle_beta   90.00
_cell.angle_gamma   90.00
#
_symmetry.space_group_name_H-M   'P 1'
#
loop_
_entity.id
_entity.type
_entity.pdbx_description
1 polymer ?
#
loop_
_entity_poly.entity_id
_entity_poly.type
_entity_poly.pdbx_seq_one_letter_code
_entity_poly.pdbx_strand_id
1 'polypeptide(L)'
;MASAAEVEISRPATTFAAEQPPSPPQFRIDQGRVAASQLGWLRSTPANATIDEIRQRLQDDGYVWVKSVLPREDVLGMREHFFSQFAGRGLLKPGTAAVDGIYNAADDVSLHWGVGDGNPQGDEELRRLTNVHTTAQYLQFVNHSALRKTVHDITGWDKSCCIARYCGTASPAARPRAYTTTSSSCAGAARSS
;
A
#
# COMPACT_ATOMS: atom_id res chain seq x y z
N MET A 1 4.20 -38.84 38.62
CA MET A 1 4.62 -38.89 37.21
C MET A 1 3.36 -38.93 36.36
N ALA A 2 3.05 -37.85 35.64
CA ALA A 2 1.96 -37.82 34.66
C ALA A 2 2.57 -37.30 33.36
N SER A 3 2.51 -38.14 32.33
CA SER A 3 3.01 -37.92 30.98
C SER A 3 2.09 -36.92 30.26
N ALA A 4 2.66 -35.86 29.72
CA ALA A 4 1.97 -34.96 28.79
C ALA A 4 2.13 -35.52 27.38
N ALA A 5 1.02 -35.92 26.76
CA ALA A 5 0.98 -36.26 25.35
C ALA A 5 1.00 -34.97 24.52
N GLU A 6 2.00 -34.81 23.66
CA GLU A 6 2.03 -33.79 22.61
C GLU A 6 0.90 -34.07 21.61
N VAL A 7 -0.03 -33.13 21.49
CA VAL A 7 -1.02 -33.11 20.41
C VAL A 7 -0.38 -32.40 19.22
N GLU A 8 0.17 -33.19 18.31
CA GLU A 8 0.66 -32.73 17.01
C GLU A 8 -0.54 -32.33 16.14
N ILE A 9 -0.86 -31.03 16.11
CA ILE A 9 -1.89 -30.48 15.24
C ILE A 9 -1.32 -30.41 13.82
N SER A 10 -1.44 -31.51 13.08
CA SER A 10 -1.21 -31.54 11.64
C SER A 10 -2.23 -30.64 10.95
N ARG A 11 -1.78 -29.45 10.52
CA ARG A 11 -2.57 -28.57 9.66
C ARG A 11 -2.51 -29.14 8.24
N PRO A 12 -3.63 -29.55 7.63
CA PRO A 12 -3.59 -29.98 6.24
C PRO A 12 -3.16 -28.82 5.36
N ALA A 13 -2.28 -29.09 4.40
CA ALA A 13 -1.93 -28.17 3.34
C ALA A 13 -3.19 -27.91 2.49
N THR A 14 -3.94 -26.87 2.83
CA THR A 14 -5.04 -26.40 2.02
C THR A 14 -4.46 -25.83 0.72
N THR A 15 -4.56 -26.61 -0.35
CA THR A 15 -4.43 -26.10 -1.71
C THR A 15 -5.53 -25.06 -1.91
N PHE A 16 -5.18 -23.78 -1.82
CA PHE A 16 -6.06 -22.68 -2.22
C PHE A 16 -6.17 -22.68 -3.76
N ALA A 17 -6.99 -23.57 -4.31
CA ALA A 17 -7.56 -23.33 -5.63
C ALA A 17 -8.49 -22.12 -5.47
N ALA A 18 -8.01 -20.94 -5.87
CA ALA A 18 -8.80 -19.72 -5.78
C ALA A 18 -9.93 -19.79 -6.81
N GLU A 19 -11.09 -20.26 -6.39
CA GLU A 19 -12.33 -19.98 -7.09
C GLU A 19 -12.54 -18.46 -7.02
N GLN A 20 -12.35 -17.79 -8.15
CA GLN A 20 -12.44 -16.34 -8.22
C GLN A 20 -13.91 -15.94 -8.10
N PRO A 21 -14.30 -15.12 -7.10
CA PRO A 21 -15.69 -14.72 -6.96
C PRO A 21 -16.14 -13.89 -8.18
N PRO A 22 -17.45 -13.80 -8.47
CA PRO A 22 -17.94 -12.99 -9.58
C PRO A 22 -17.51 -11.53 -9.40
N SER A 23 -17.18 -10.87 -10.52
CA SER A 23 -16.85 -9.44 -10.53
C SER A 23 -17.98 -8.64 -9.89
N PRO A 24 -17.71 -7.67 -9.00
CA PRO A 24 -18.77 -6.87 -8.40
C PRO A 24 -19.57 -6.15 -9.49
N PRO A 25 -20.92 -6.15 -9.41
CA PRO A 25 -21.79 -5.75 -10.52
C PRO A 25 -21.69 -4.26 -10.89
N GLN A 26 -21.10 -3.42 -10.03
CA GLN A 26 -20.97 -1.97 -10.26
C GLN A 26 -19.66 -1.44 -9.65
N PHE A 27 -18.57 -1.50 -10.40
CA PHE A 27 -17.33 -0.84 -10.01
C PHE A 27 -17.30 0.61 -10.55
N ARG A 28 -16.98 1.55 -9.66
CA ARG A 28 -16.83 2.97 -10.00
C ARG A 28 -15.49 3.47 -9.49
N ILE A 29 -14.89 4.36 -10.25
CA ILE A 29 -13.78 5.22 -9.85
C ILE A 29 -14.27 6.66 -9.84
N ASP A 30 -13.46 7.59 -9.34
CA ASP A 30 -13.83 9.02 -9.28
C ASP A 30 -14.19 9.60 -10.65
N GLN A 31 -13.63 9.02 -11.72
CA GLN A 31 -13.90 9.39 -13.11
C GLN A 31 -15.14 8.72 -13.74
N GLY A 32 -15.87 7.89 -12.99
CA GLY A 32 -17.13 7.27 -13.46
C GLY A 32 -17.14 5.74 -13.39
N ARG A 33 -18.00 5.13 -14.23
CA ARG A 33 -18.14 3.67 -14.29
C ARG A 33 -16.99 3.05 -15.07
N VAL A 34 -16.44 1.96 -14.56
CA VAL A 34 -15.47 1.13 -15.29
C VAL A 34 -16.24 0.06 -16.06
N ALA A 35 -15.93 -0.12 -17.34
CA ALA A 35 -16.59 -1.15 -18.15
C ALA A 35 -16.23 -2.54 -17.61
N ALA A 36 -17.18 -3.48 -17.57
CA ALA A 36 -16.93 -4.83 -17.06
C ALA A 36 -15.80 -5.56 -17.82
N SER A 37 -15.61 -5.25 -19.10
CA SER A 37 -14.52 -5.77 -19.93
C SER A 37 -13.12 -5.26 -19.51
N GLN A 38 -13.06 -4.19 -18.71
CA GLN A 38 -11.82 -3.65 -18.14
C GLN A 38 -11.57 -4.16 -16.72
N LEU A 39 -12.46 -4.98 -16.18
CA LEU A 39 -12.35 -5.57 -14.86
C LEU A 39 -11.90 -7.03 -14.98
N GLY A 40 -10.91 -7.39 -14.18
CA GLY A 40 -10.42 -8.75 -14.07
C GLY A 40 -9.73 -8.96 -12.73
N TRP A 41 -9.69 -10.21 -12.29
CA TRP A 41 -8.93 -10.56 -11.09
C TRP A 41 -7.44 -10.56 -11.37
N LEU A 42 -6.65 -10.06 -10.41
CA LEU A 42 -5.20 -10.16 -10.48
C LEU A 42 -4.78 -11.62 -10.41
N ARG A 43 -3.92 -12.05 -11.33
CA ARG A 43 -3.32 -13.38 -11.33
C ARG A 43 -2.20 -13.42 -10.30
N SER A 44 -2.33 -14.29 -9.29
CA SER A 44 -1.29 -14.48 -8.28
C SER A 44 -0.04 -15.05 -8.92
N THR A 45 1.12 -14.47 -8.62
CA THR A 45 2.41 -15.09 -8.91
C THR A 45 2.72 -16.14 -7.84
N PRO A 46 3.19 -17.35 -8.20
CA PRO A 46 3.63 -18.35 -7.23
C PRO A 46 4.74 -17.79 -6.31
N ALA A 47 4.73 -18.18 -5.04
CA ALA A 47 5.71 -17.68 -4.07
C ALA A 47 7.15 -18.14 -4.36
N ASN A 48 7.31 -19.25 -5.10
CA ASN A 48 8.59 -19.80 -5.53
C ASN A 48 8.97 -19.42 -6.98
N ALA A 49 8.23 -18.49 -7.60
CA ALA A 49 8.55 -18.05 -8.95
C ALA A 49 9.94 -17.41 -9.01
N THR A 50 10.68 -17.75 -10.07
CA THR A 50 11.96 -17.14 -10.39
C THR A 50 11.78 -15.68 -10.84
N ILE A 51 12.86 -14.90 -10.77
CA ILE A 51 12.84 -13.51 -11.23
C ILE A 51 12.50 -13.42 -12.74
N ASP A 52 12.94 -14.37 -13.54
CA ASP A 52 12.64 -14.37 -14.98
C ASP A 52 11.16 -14.66 -15.27
N GLU A 53 10.53 -15.58 -14.53
CA GLU A 53 9.08 -15.80 -14.59
C GLU A 53 8.29 -14.58 -14.14
N ILE A 54 8.76 -13.89 -13.09
CA ILE A 54 8.15 -12.64 -12.62
C ILE A 54 8.25 -11.54 -13.69
N ARG A 55 9.41 -11.42 -14.34
CA ARG A 55 9.61 -10.45 -15.43
C ARG A 55 8.74 -10.77 -16.63
N GLN A 56 8.62 -12.04 -17.00
CA GLN A 56 7.74 -12.48 -18.07
C GLN A 56 6.28 -12.11 -17.75
N ARG A 57 5.82 -12.39 -16.52
CA ARG A 57 4.49 -12.00 -16.05
C ARG A 57 4.25 -10.49 -16.17
N LEU A 58 5.24 -9.67 -15.79
CA LEU A 58 5.14 -8.22 -15.92
C LEU A 58 5.04 -7.77 -17.39
N GLN A 59 5.76 -8.42 -18.30
CA GLN A 59 5.68 -8.12 -19.74
C GLN A 59 4.33 -8.54 -20.34
N ASP A 60 3.83 -9.71 -19.96
CA ASP A 60 2.60 -10.28 -20.52
C ASP A 60 1.35 -9.57 -19.99
N ASP A 61 1.28 -9.35 -18.67
CA ASP A 61 0.08 -8.88 -17.98
C ASP A 61 0.12 -7.37 -17.69
N GLY A 62 1.29 -6.71 -17.81
CA GLY A 62 1.49 -5.31 -17.45
C GLY A 62 1.50 -5.04 -15.94
N TYR A 63 1.36 -6.07 -15.12
CA TYR A 63 1.45 -6.02 -13.66
C TYR A 63 2.03 -7.33 -13.10
N VAL A 64 2.36 -7.32 -11.81
CA VAL A 64 2.70 -8.56 -11.08
C VAL A 64 2.12 -8.49 -9.66
N TRP A 65 1.52 -9.61 -9.22
CA TRP A 65 1.09 -9.78 -7.82
C TRP A 65 2.02 -10.74 -7.08
N VAL A 66 3.01 -10.18 -6.38
CA VAL A 66 3.98 -10.92 -5.56
C VAL A 66 3.57 -10.86 -4.08
N LYS A 67 3.62 -12.00 -3.40
CA LYS A 67 3.32 -12.12 -1.96
C LYS A 67 4.62 -12.16 -1.14
N SER A 68 4.52 -11.78 0.13
CA SER A 68 5.63 -11.92 1.11
C SER A 68 6.90 -11.15 0.76
N VAL A 69 6.80 -10.00 0.08
CA VAL A 69 7.94 -9.12 -0.21
C VAL A 69 8.49 -8.44 1.04
N LEU A 70 7.62 -8.05 1.96
CA LEU A 70 7.97 -7.41 3.23
C LEU A 70 7.77 -8.38 4.39
N PRO A 71 8.64 -8.35 5.43
CA PRO A 71 8.42 -9.08 6.66
C PRO A 71 7.09 -8.72 7.29
N ARG A 72 6.38 -9.72 7.83
CA ARG A 72 5.02 -9.52 8.34
C ARG A 72 5.02 -8.56 9.53
N GLU A 73 5.99 -8.70 10.40
CA GLU A 73 6.23 -7.89 11.58
C GLU A 73 6.41 -6.42 11.24
N ASP A 74 7.17 -6.10 10.19
CA ASP A 74 7.40 -4.71 9.76
C ASP A 74 6.12 -4.10 9.19
N VAL A 75 5.34 -4.90 8.44
CA VAL A 75 4.04 -4.47 7.92
C VAL A 75 3.06 -4.19 9.06
N LEU A 76 3.01 -5.05 10.08
CA LEU A 76 2.14 -4.86 11.24
C LEU A 76 2.59 -3.68 12.11
N GLY A 77 3.89 -3.52 12.34
CA GLY A 77 4.44 -2.38 13.09
C GLY A 77 4.17 -1.05 12.39
N MET A 78 4.34 -0.99 11.06
CA MET A 78 3.97 0.21 10.30
C MET A 78 2.46 0.45 10.33
N ARG A 79 1.63 -0.60 10.22
CA ARG A 79 0.17 -0.47 10.32
C ARG A 79 -0.25 0.12 11.66
N GLU A 80 0.28 -0.40 12.76
CA GLU A 80 0.02 0.12 14.10
C GLU A 80 0.43 1.58 14.23
N HIS A 81 1.64 1.92 13.79
CA HIS A 81 2.13 3.30 13.79
C HIS A 81 1.26 4.23 12.95
N PHE A 82 0.85 3.80 11.75
CA PHE A 82 0.00 4.60 10.87
C PHE A 82 -1.36 4.89 11.52
N PHE A 83 -2.02 3.86 12.04
CA PHE A 83 -3.36 3.98 12.61
C PHE A 83 -3.39 4.64 13.99
N SER A 84 -2.30 4.60 14.77
CA SER A 84 -2.21 5.32 16.04
C SER A 84 -2.34 6.85 15.85
N GLN A 85 -1.95 7.39 14.70
CA GLN A 85 -2.11 8.81 14.36
C GLN A 85 -3.59 9.25 14.18
N PHE A 86 -4.49 8.27 14.04
CA PHE A 86 -5.94 8.45 13.90
C PHE A 86 -6.72 8.02 15.16
N ALA A 87 -6.03 7.67 16.24
CA ALA A 87 -6.69 7.32 17.50
C ALA A 87 -7.62 8.46 17.97
N GLY A 88 -8.83 8.10 18.40
CA GLY A 88 -9.83 9.04 18.93
C GLY A 88 -10.67 9.78 17.88
N ARG A 89 -10.54 9.48 16.58
CA ARG A 89 -11.27 10.18 15.50
C ARG A 89 -12.40 9.39 14.86
N GLY A 90 -12.81 8.30 15.49
CA GLY A 90 -13.88 7.45 14.97
C GLY A 90 -13.51 6.57 13.77
N LEU A 91 -12.38 6.81 13.09
CA LEU A 91 -11.93 6.00 11.94
C LEU A 91 -11.79 4.50 12.26
N LEU A 92 -11.25 4.18 13.44
CA LEU A 92 -11.06 2.80 13.90
C LEU A 92 -12.24 2.36 14.76
N LYS A 93 -12.65 1.10 14.58
CA LYS A 93 -13.71 0.49 15.37
C LYS A 93 -13.38 0.59 16.87
N PRO A 94 -14.27 1.14 17.71
CA PRO A 94 -14.05 1.22 19.15
C PRO A 94 -13.72 -0.15 19.77
N GLY A 95 -12.74 -0.18 20.66
CA GLY A 95 -12.31 -1.39 21.36
C GLY A 95 -11.38 -2.32 20.55
N THR A 96 -10.93 -1.91 19.35
CA THR A 96 -9.92 -2.65 18.58
C THR A 96 -8.54 -2.01 18.72
N ALA A 97 -7.46 -2.80 18.51
CA ALA A 97 -6.11 -2.27 18.54
C ALA A 97 -5.77 -1.58 17.20
N ALA A 98 -4.89 -0.59 17.23
CA ALA A 98 -4.47 0.12 16.01
C ALA A 98 -3.82 -0.83 14.98
N VAL A 99 -3.09 -1.85 15.45
CA VAL A 99 -2.51 -2.91 14.61
C VAL A 99 -3.56 -3.73 13.85
N ASP A 100 -4.81 -3.79 14.33
CA ASP A 100 -5.87 -4.52 13.64
C ASP A 100 -6.35 -3.76 12.39
N GLY A 101 -6.30 -2.42 12.43
CA GLY A 101 -6.70 -1.56 11.32
C GLY A 101 -8.16 -1.72 10.90
N ILE A 102 -9.04 -2.05 11.86
CA ILE A 102 -10.45 -2.34 11.59
C ILE A 102 -11.21 -1.02 11.48
N TYR A 103 -11.79 -0.76 10.31
CA TYR A 103 -12.62 0.41 10.05
C TYR A 103 -13.90 0.41 10.91
N ASN A 104 -14.29 1.59 11.40
CA ASN A 104 -15.54 1.80 12.11
C ASN A 104 -16.73 1.94 11.14
N ALA A 105 -17.35 0.81 10.78
CA ALA A 105 -18.52 0.83 9.89
C ALA A 105 -19.76 1.54 10.47
N ALA A 106 -19.76 1.91 11.75
CA ALA A 106 -20.85 2.65 12.39
C ALA A 106 -20.67 4.18 12.33
N ASP A 107 -19.50 4.67 11.90
CA ASP A 107 -19.25 6.11 11.74
C ASP A 107 -19.74 6.63 10.38
N ASP A 108 -19.89 7.94 10.28
CA ASP A 108 -20.19 8.61 9.01
C ASP A 108 -18.94 8.64 8.11
N VAL A 109 -18.98 7.89 7.00
CA VAL A 109 -17.89 7.80 6.02
C VAL A 109 -17.48 9.17 5.47
N SER A 110 -18.40 10.14 5.43
CA SER A 110 -18.12 11.51 4.97
C SER A 110 -17.23 12.31 5.92
N LEU A 111 -16.91 11.77 7.11
CA LEU A 111 -15.97 12.37 8.06
C LEU A 111 -14.52 11.90 7.84
N HIS A 112 -14.30 10.89 7.01
CA HIS A 112 -12.99 10.25 6.81
C HIS A 112 -12.40 10.57 5.45
N TRP A 113 -11.91 11.80 5.28
CA TRP A 113 -11.29 12.27 4.05
C TRP A 113 -9.84 11.78 3.92
N GLY A 114 -9.47 11.35 2.71
CA GLY A 114 -8.10 11.01 2.34
C GLY A 114 -7.26 12.22 1.94
N VAL A 115 -5.94 12.04 1.91
CA VAL A 115 -5.03 12.99 1.25
C VAL A 115 -5.29 12.95 -0.26
N GLY A 116 -5.99 13.97 -0.77
CA GLY A 116 -6.32 14.10 -2.19
C GLY A 116 -7.79 14.42 -2.47
N ASP A 117 -8.67 14.22 -1.49
CA ASP A 117 -10.13 14.42 -1.65
C ASP A 117 -10.55 15.91 -1.63
N GLY A 118 -9.59 16.82 -1.45
CA GLY A 118 -9.78 18.26 -1.65
C GLY A 118 -10.53 19.01 -0.55
N ASN A 119 -10.97 18.34 0.52
CA ASN A 119 -11.83 18.95 1.54
C ASN A 119 -11.39 18.67 3.01
N PRO A 120 -10.13 18.92 3.40
CA PRO A 120 -9.76 18.87 4.81
C PRO A 120 -10.52 19.96 5.59
N GLN A 121 -10.99 19.62 6.80
CA GLN A 121 -11.64 20.58 7.70
C GLN A 121 -10.61 21.53 8.35
N GLY A 122 -9.92 22.33 7.53
CA GLY A 122 -8.89 23.28 7.93
C GLY A 122 -7.47 22.72 7.99
N ASP A 123 -6.54 23.61 8.34
CA ASP A 123 -5.10 23.38 8.24
C ASP A 123 -4.59 22.28 9.17
N GLU A 124 -5.20 22.12 10.34
CA GLU A 124 -4.77 21.10 11.29
C GLU A 124 -5.01 19.69 10.75
N GLU A 125 -6.19 19.46 10.18
CA GLU A 125 -6.52 18.16 9.61
C GLU A 125 -5.70 17.89 8.35
N LEU A 126 -5.52 18.89 7.48
CA LEU A 126 -4.62 18.78 6.33
C LEU A 126 -3.19 18.43 6.74
N ARG A 127 -2.64 19.17 7.71
CA ARG A 127 -1.29 18.93 8.23
C ARG A 127 -1.16 17.51 8.73
N ARG A 128 -2.16 17.02 9.45
CA ARG A 128 -2.12 15.68 10.02
C ARG A 128 -2.24 14.58 8.97
N LEU A 129 -3.21 14.67 8.06
CA LEU A 129 -3.36 13.76 6.92
C LEU A 129 -2.06 13.70 6.09
N THR A 130 -1.36 14.83 5.98
CA THR A 130 -0.04 14.89 5.36
C THR A 130 1.04 14.22 6.22
N ASN A 131 1.10 14.55 7.51
CA ASN A 131 2.24 14.22 8.37
C ASN A 131 2.38 12.71 8.64
N VAL A 132 1.28 11.94 8.57
CA VAL A 132 1.37 10.48 8.68
C VAL A 132 2.23 9.85 7.57
N HIS A 133 2.38 10.54 6.43
CA HIS A 133 3.20 10.13 5.28
C HIS A 133 4.63 10.70 5.31
N THR A 134 5.00 11.43 6.36
CA THR A 134 6.34 12.06 6.49
C THR A 134 7.07 11.63 7.76
N THR A 135 6.44 10.82 8.62
CA THR A 135 7.11 10.28 9.82
C THR A 135 8.36 9.49 9.46
N ALA A 136 9.37 9.50 10.34
CA ALA A 136 10.61 8.76 10.11
C ALA A 136 10.35 7.26 9.90
N GLN A 137 9.43 6.67 10.68
CA GLN A 137 9.05 5.26 10.54
C GLN A 137 8.37 4.97 9.20
N TYR A 138 7.47 5.84 8.73
CA TYR A 138 6.89 5.71 7.39
C TYR A 138 7.96 5.79 6.29
N LEU A 139 8.86 6.78 6.38
CA LEU A 139 9.93 6.96 5.41
C LEU A 139 10.92 5.79 5.42
N GLN A 140 11.22 5.20 6.58
CA GLN A 140 12.02 3.98 6.67
C GLN A 140 11.31 2.78 6.04
N PHE A 141 10.01 2.62 6.30
CA PHE A 141 9.21 1.51 5.77
C PHE A 141 9.09 1.56 4.24
N VAL A 142 8.81 2.72 3.63
CA VAL A 142 8.78 2.84 2.16
C VAL A 142 10.16 2.69 1.51
N ASN A 143 11.23 2.87 2.28
CA ASN A 143 12.60 2.65 1.86
C ASN A 143 13.15 1.26 2.25
N HIS A 144 12.28 0.33 2.70
CA HIS A 144 12.68 -0.99 3.18
C HIS A 144 13.51 -1.77 2.13
N SER A 145 14.63 -2.36 2.57
CA SER A 145 15.62 -2.99 1.68
C SER A 145 15.03 -4.13 0.86
N ALA A 146 14.20 -4.98 1.46
CA ALA A 146 13.53 -6.08 0.76
C ALA A 146 12.65 -5.56 -0.39
N LEU A 147 11.86 -4.51 -0.16
CA LEU A 147 11.05 -3.88 -1.20
C LEU A 147 11.92 -3.31 -2.32
N ARG A 148 12.96 -2.55 -1.97
CA ARG A 148 13.87 -1.97 -2.96
C ARG A 148 14.58 -3.02 -3.79
N LYS A 149 15.07 -4.07 -3.14
CA LYS A 149 15.74 -5.20 -3.80
C LYS A 149 14.77 -5.89 -4.75
N THR A 150 13.55 -6.20 -4.33
CA THR A 150 12.56 -6.83 -5.21
C THR A 150 12.23 -5.95 -6.42
N VAL A 151 12.03 -4.64 -6.22
CA VAL A 151 11.80 -3.72 -7.34
C VAL A 151 12.99 -3.71 -8.30
N HIS A 152 14.21 -3.60 -7.78
CA HIS A 152 15.44 -3.64 -8.57
C HIS A 152 15.57 -4.95 -9.36
N ASP A 153 15.36 -6.09 -8.70
CA ASP A 153 15.48 -7.41 -9.33
C ASP A 153 14.46 -7.57 -10.45
N ILE A 154 13.23 -7.08 -10.27
CA ILE A 154 12.18 -7.17 -11.30
C ILE A 154 12.49 -6.23 -12.47
N THR A 155 12.82 -4.96 -12.22
CA THR A 155 12.91 -3.94 -13.28
C THR A 155 14.29 -3.88 -13.95
N GLY A 156 15.35 -4.25 -13.22
CA GLY A 156 16.74 -4.02 -13.61
C GLY A 156 17.13 -2.55 -13.61
N TRP A 157 16.44 -1.69 -12.85
CA TRP A 157 16.78 -0.27 -12.77
C TRP A 157 17.92 -0.03 -11.78
N ASP A 158 19.02 0.54 -12.27
CA ASP A 158 20.18 0.91 -11.45
C ASP A 158 19.83 1.90 -10.32
N LYS A 159 18.82 2.75 -10.54
CA LYS A 159 18.30 3.70 -9.57
C LYS A 159 16.78 3.73 -9.61
N SER A 160 16.16 3.69 -8.44
CA SER A 160 14.72 3.94 -8.27
C SER A 160 14.52 5.09 -7.29
N CYS A 161 13.84 6.16 -7.74
CA CYS A 161 13.40 7.23 -6.86
C CYS A 161 11.93 7.02 -6.51
N CYS A 162 11.62 7.01 -5.21
CA CYS A 162 10.25 7.18 -4.76
C CYS A 162 9.96 8.69 -4.79
N ILE A 163 8.90 9.11 -5.47
CA ILE A 163 8.44 10.50 -5.39
C ILE A 163 7.95 10.71 -3.97
N ALA A 164 8.67 11.51 -3.19
CA ALA A 164 8.21 11.93 -1.88
C ALA A 164 6.95 12.79 -2.06
N ARG A 165 5.88 12.46 -1.35
CA ARG A 165 4.73 13.37 -1.27
C ARG A 165 5.16 14.60 -0.47
N TYR A 166 5.46 15.69 -1.17
CA TYR A 166 5.64 17.00 -0.58
C TYR A 166 4.32 17.76 -0.66
N CYS A 167 3.52 17.73 0.40
CA CYS A 167 2.43 18.69 0.57
C CYS A 167 3.06 19.95 1.18
N GLY A 168 3.46 20.89 0.33
CA GLY A 168 4.00 22.17 0.78
C GLY A 168 2.97 22.95 1.58
N THR A 169 3.40 23.58 2.67
CA THR A 169 2.66 24.68 3.30
C THR A 169 2.60 25.83 2.29
N ALA A 170 1.43 26.06 1.67
CA ALA A 170 1.23 27.20 0.81
C ALA A 170 1.38 28.47 1.66
N SER A 171 2.42 29.26 1.37
CA SER A 171 2.44 30.68 1.74
C SER A 171 1.29 31.38 1.00
N PRO A 172 0.49 32.25 1.64
CA PRO A 172 -0.74 32.81 1.06
C PRO A 172 -0.53 33.74 -0.15
N ALA A 173 0.71 33.91 -0.63
CA ALA A 173 1.05 34.79 -1.75
C ALA A 173 1.21 34.10 -3.11
N ALA A 174 1.11 32.77 -3.23
CA ALA A 174 1.32 32.08 -4.50
C ALA A 174 0.02 31.48 -5.05
N ARG A 175 -0.51 32.08 -6.13
CA ARG A 175 -1.54 31.43 -6.97
C ARG A 175 -0.99 30.09 -7.49
N PRO A 176 -1.79 29.01 -7.56
CA PRO A 176 -1.28 27.70 -7.91
C PRO A 176 -0.87 27.67 -9.37
N ARG A 177 0.43 27.73 -9.65
CA ARG A 177 0.99 27.13 -10.85
C ARG A 177 1.24 25.66 -10.53
N ALA A 178 0.86 24.83 -11.50
CA ALA A 178 1.03 23.39 -11.61
C ALA A 178 2.09 22.76 -10.68
N TYR A 179 1.70 21.62 -10.09
CA TYR A 179 2.57 20.62 -9.46
C TYR A 179 4.04 20.75 -9.87
N THR A 180 4.83 21.45 -9.06
CA THR A 180 6.29 21.46 -9.22
C THR A 180 6.83 20.21 -8.53
N THR A 181 7.04 19.17 -9.33
CA THR A 181 7.83 18.00 -8.94
C THR A 181 9.26 18.46 -8.69
N THR A 182 9.67 18.60 -7.44
CA THR A 182 11.09 18.65 -7.10
C THR A 182 11.62 17.22 -7.23
N SER A 183 12.15 16.91 -8.42
CA SER A 183 12.95 15.71 -8.62
C SER A 183 14.20 15.81 -7.75
N SER A 184 14.32 14.98 -6.70
CA SER A 184 15.64 14.69 -6.17
C SER A 184 16.37 13.83 -7.21
N SER A 185 17.15 14.48 -8.06
CA SER A 185 18.13 13.93 -9.02
C SER A 185 17.99 12.44 -9.37
N CYS A 186 17.16 12.15 -10.37
CA CYS A 186 17.25 10.94 -11.19
C CYS A 186 17.54 11.37 -12.63
N ALA A 187 18.77 11.81 -12.87
CA ALA A 187 19.29 11.93 -14.22
C ALA A 187 20.06 10.64 -14.56
N GLY A 188 19.56 9.91 -15.55
CA GLY A 188 20.31 8.95 -16.37
C GLY A 188 20.59 7.57 -15.79
N ALA A 189 19.90 6.56 -16.35
CA ALA A 189 20.48 5.25 -16.60
C ALA A 189 19.65 4.57 -17.71
N ALA A 190 20.08 4.77 -18.96
CA ALA A 190 19.66 3.92 -20.07
C ALA A 190 20.39 2.57 -19.93
N ARG A 191 19.68 1.47 -20.18
CA ARG A 191 20.24 0.11 -20.19
C ARG A 191 21.44 0.09 -21.15
N SER A 192 22.62 -0.25 -20.65
CA SER A 192 23.71 -0.74 -21.49
C SER A 192 23.43 -2.20 -21.79
N SER A 193 23.66 -2.58 -23.06
CA SER A 193 23.24 -3.80 -23.74
C SER A 193 23.56 -5.11 -23.04
#